data_AF-A0A0Q3MHV5-F1
#
_entry.id   AF-A0A0Q3MHV5-F1
#
_cell.length_a   1.000
_cell.length_b   1.000
_cell.length_c   1.000
_cell.angle_alpha   90.00
_cell.angle_beta   90.00
_cell.angle_gamma   90.00
#
_symmetry.space_group_name_H-M   'P 1'
#
loop_
_entity.id
_entity.type
_entity.pdbx_description
1 polymer ?
#
loop_
_entity_poly.entity_id
_entity_poly.type
_entity_poly.pdbx_seq_one_letter_code
_entity_poly.pdbx_strand_id
1 'polypeptide(L)' 'MCIRDSFWADVHNGIRGEIYYRESTDPELLRRASKDIRKHFKDMSSFSATWIFIVTWEEVTFYGGSSTTPVRAISCAS' A
#
# COMPACT_ATOMS: atom_id res chain seq x y z
N MET A 1 17.49 -15.17 11.51
CA MET A 1 16.76 -14.16 12.29
C MET A 1 15.41 -13.98 11.61
N CYS A 2 14.34 -14.40 12.27
CA CYS A 2 13.01 -14.52 11.68
C CYS A 2 12.33 -13.15 11.55
N ILE A 3 11.82 -12.84 10.36
CA ILE A 3 10.98 -11.66 10.10
C ILE A 3 9.68 -11.86 10.88
N ARG A 4 9.43 -10.99 11.86
CA ARG A 4 8.33 -11.15 12.82
C ARG A 4 7.06 -10.39 12.48
N ASP A 5 7.01 -9.64 11.39
CA ASP A 5 5.87 -8.78 11.11
C ASP A 5 5.54 -8.74 9.62
N SER A 6 4.58 -9.58 9.21
CA SER A 6 4.01 -9.69 7.86
C SER A 6 3.25 -8.43 7.37
N PHE A 7 3.48 -7.27 7.99
CA PHE A 7 2.80 -6.02 7.70
C PHE A 7 3.74 -4.86 7.33
N TRP A 8 5.06 -5.09 7.37
CA TRP A 8 6.04 -4.07 7.04
C TRP A 8 7.10 -4.65 6.10
N ALA A 9 7.08 -4.20 4.85
CA ALA A 9 8.27 -4.26 4.01
C ALA A 9 9.04 -2.97 4.26
N ASP A 10 10.28 -3.06 4.73
CA ASP A 10 11.19 -1.93 4.67
C ASP A 10 11.42 -1.65 3.17
N VAL A 11 11.08 -0.44 2.71
CA VAL A 11 11.15 -0.06 1.30
C VAL A 11 12.29 0.94 1.17
N HIS A 12 13.35 0.55 0.46
CA HIS A 12 14.50 1.41 0.20
C HIS A 12 14.41 1.97 -1.22
N ASN A 13 14.09 3.27 -1.34
CA ASN A 13 13.99 3.97 -2.63
C ASN A 13 15.36 4.43 -3.18
N GLY A 14 16.48 4.05 -2.55
CA GLY A 14 17.83 4.49 -2.95
C GLY A 14 18.42 3.74 -4.16
N ILE A 15 17.74 2.71 -4.67
CA ILE A 15 18.27 1.83 -5.73
C ILE A 15 17.42 1.90 -7.00
N ARG A 16 16.10 1.66 -6.93
CA ARG A 16 15.16 1.68 -8.07
C ARG A 16 13.70 1.89 -7.62
N GLY A 17 12.89 2.40 -8.54
CA GLY A 17 11.44 2.53 -8.42
C GLY A 17 10.98 3.96 -8.19
N GLU A 18 9.79 4.28 -8.69
CA GLU A 18 9.17 5.60 -8.57
C GLU A 18 7.99 5.53 -7.59
N ILE A 19 7.90 6.53 -6.72
CA ILE A 19 6.82 6.64 -5.74
C ILE A 19 5.96 7.83 -6.18
N TYR A 20 4.74 7.54 -6.63
CA TYR A 20 3.76 8.55 -6.94
C TYR A 20 2.79 8.68 -5.77
N TYR A 21 2.57 9.92 -5.34
CA TYR A 21 1.55 10.22 -4.35
C TYR A 21 0.53 11.19 -4.95
N ARG A 22 -0.73 11.03 -4.54
CA ARG A 22 -1.78 12.00 -4.84
C ARG A 22 -2.80 12.04 -3.72
N GLU A 23 -3.28 13.24 -3.44
CA GLU A 23 -4.47 13.46 -2.63
C GLU A 23 -5.68 13.58 -3.54
N SER A 24 -6.82 13.07 -3.11
CA SER A 24 -8.06 13.16 -3.89
C SER A 24 -9.27 13.31 -3.00
N THR A 25 -10.20 14.12 -3.47
CA THR A 25 -11.57 14.26 -2.95
C THR A 25 -12.60 13.80 -3.98
N ASP A 26 -12.19 12.97 -4.94
CA ASP A 26 -13.09 12.43 -5.97
C ASP A 26 -14.24 11.64 -5.32
N PRO A 27 -15.51 12.00 -5.56
CA PRO A 27 -16.64 11.39 -4.88
C PRO A 27 -16.75 9.87 -5.08
N GLU A 28 -16.35 9.35 -6.24
CA GLU A 28 -16.41 7.92 -6.52
C GLU A 28 -15.31 7.17 -5.78
N LEU A 29 -14.10 7.74 -5.70
CA LEU A 29 -13.01 7.17 -4.90
C LEU A 29 -13.35 7.21 -3.40
N LEU A 30 -13.90 8.30 -2.89
CA LEU A 30 -14.33 8.43 -1.49
C LEU A 30 -15.42 7.41 -1.14
N ARG A 31 -16.40 7.21 -2.04
CA ARG A 31 -17.48 6.24 -1.85
C ARG A 31 -16.95 4.80 -1.78
N ARG A 32 -15.99 4.45 -2.64
CA ARG A 32 -15.32 3.14 -2.63
C ARG A 32 -14.54 2.92 -1.34
N ALA A 33 -13.66 3.85 -0.99
CA ALA A 33 -12.87 3.77 0.24
C ALA A 33 -13.76 3.65 1.48
N SER A 34 -14.83 4.44 1.56
CA SER A 34 -15.78 4.38 2.68
C SER A 34 -16.50 3.04 2.76
N LYS A 35 -16.87 2.45 1.62
CA LYS A 35 -17.48 1.13 1.55
C LYS A 35 -16.52 0.04 2.05
N ASP A 36 -15.25 0.12 1.66
CA ASP A 36 -14.25 -0.87 2.06
C ASP A 36 -13.95 -0.79 3.56
N ILE A 37 -13.80 0.40 4.13
CA ILE A 37 -13.64 0.57 5.58
C ILE A 37 -14.83 -0.02 6.34
N ARG A 38 -16.07 0.33 5.96
CA ARG A 38 -17.28 -0.23 6.60
C ARG A 38 -17.37 -1.75 6.49
N LYS A 39 -16.85 -2.33 5.40
CA LYS A 39 -16.86 -3.78 5.17
C LYS A 39 -15.85 -4.51 6.05
N HIS A 40 -14.67 -3.93 6.25
CA HIS A 40 -13.56 -4.60 6.94
C HIS A 40 -13.45 -4.26 8.43
N PHE A 41 -14.01 -3.13 8.86
CA PHE A 41 -13.98 -2.68 10.26
C PHE A 41 -15.41 -2.57 10.82
N LYS A 42 -15.81 -3.57 11.61
CA LYS A 42 -17.18 -3.70 12.15
C LYS A 42 -17.61 -2.52 13.02
N ASP A 43 -16.67 -1.89 13.73
CA ASP A 43 -16.93 -0.75 14.61
C ASP A 43 -17.07 0.58 13.86
N MET A 44 -16.82 0.59 12.55
CA MET A 44 -16.80 1.80 11.71
C MET A 44 -17.97 1.84 10.72
N SER A 45 -19.15 1.35 11.10
CA SER A 45 -20.32 1.22 10.22
C SER A 45 -20.86 2.56 9.66
N SER A 46 -20.61 3.68 10.34
CA SER A 46 -21.01 5.03 9.90
C SER A 46 -19.85 5.83 9.27
N PHE A 47 -18.71 5.19 8.99
CA PHE A 47 -17.55 5.87 8.44
C PHE A 47 -17.82 6.46 7.05
N SER A 48 -17.35 7.69 6.82
CA SER A 48 -17.36 8.37 5.53
C SER A 48 -16.06 9.13 5.33
N ALA A 49 -15.32 8.80 4.28
CA ALA A 49 -14.09 9.49 3.91
C ALA A 49 -14.39 10.88 3.35
N THR A 50 -13.61 11.88 3.77
CA THR A 50 -13.68 13.27 3.30
C THR A 50 -12.57 13.61 2.31
N TRP A 51 -11.46 12.88 2.39
CA TRP A 51 -10.32 12.93 1.49
C TRP A 51 -9.60 11.58 1.54
N ILE A 52 -8.78 11.29 0.53
CA ILE A 52 -7.91 10.11 0.51
C ILE A 52 -6.51 10.49 0.05
N PHE A 53 -5.51 9.80 0.61
CA PHE A 53 -4.12 9.82 0.17
C PHE A 53 -3.81 8.49 -0.52
N ILE A 54 -3.39 8.54 -1.79
CA ILE A 54 -3.07 7.37 -2.59
C ILE A 54 -1.57 7.37 -2.85
N VAL A 55 -0.90 6.28 -2.46
CA VAL A 55 0.50 6.03 -2.78
C VAL A 55 0.58 4.86 -3.76
N THR A 56 1.20 5.10 -4.91
CA THR A 56 1.48 4.09 -5.91
C THR A 56 2.98 3.86 -5.95
N TRP A 57 3.37 2.62 -5.68
CA TRP A 57 4.75 2.17 -5.71
C TRP A 57 4.97 1.43 -7.03
N GLU A 58 5.72 2.02 -7.95
CA GLU A 58 6.03 1.42 -9.25
C GLU A 58 7.48 0.95 -9.28
N GLU A 59 7.69 -0.34 -9.56
CA GLU A 59 9.02 -0.98 -9.60
C GLU A 59 9.91 -0.79 -8.35
N VAL A 60 9.30 -0.47 -7.20
CA VAL A 60 10.06 -0.24 -5.97
C VAL A 60 10.53 -1.57 -5.39
N THR A 61 11.84 -1.68 -5.20
CA THR A 61 12.49 -2.86 -4.61
C THR A 61 12.37 -2.86 -3.08
N PHE A 62 12.23 -4.03 -2.46
CA PHE A 62 12.30 -4.16 -1.01
C PHE A 62 13.71 -3.84 -0.47
N TYR A 63 13.83 -3.52 0.81
CA TYR A 63 15.10 -3.27 1.50
C TYR A 63 16.05 -4.48 1.42
N GLY A 64 17.21 -4.29 0.81
CA GLY A 64 18.17 -5.36 0.49
C GLY A 64 18.02 -5.96 -0.91
N GLY A 65 17.07 -5.48 -1.71
CA GLY A 65 16.97 -5.78 -3.14
C GLY A 65 18.06 -5.08 -3.96
N SER A 66 18.45 -5.68 -5.09
CA SER A 66 19.44 -5.14 -6.03
C SER A 66 18.83 -4.98 -7.42
N SER A 67 19.57 -4.38 -8.37
CA SER A 67 19.14 -4.21 -9.77
C SER A 67 18.80 -5.52 -10.50
N THR A 68 19.18 -6.68 -9.95
CA THR A 68 18.93 -8.01 -10.48
C THR A 68 17.78 -8.76 -9.79
N THR A 69 17.17 -8.17 -8.75
CA THR A 69 16.04 -8.79 -8.07
C THR A 69 14.78 -8.66 -8.92
N PRO A 70 14.09 -9.77 -9.28
CA PRO A 70 12.89 -9.71 -10.10
C PRO A 70 11.82 -8.86 -9.41
N VAL A 71 11.26 -7.88 -10.13
CA VAL A 71 10.16 -6.99 -9.70
C VAL A 71 8.82 -7.72 -9.45
N ARG A 72 8.84 -9.03 -9.22
CA ARG A 72 7.63 -9.85 -9.12
C ARG A 72 7.44 -10.46 -7.75
N ALA A 73 6.30 -10.06 -7.19
CA ALA A 73 5.57 -10.63 -6.06
C ALA A 73 6.20 -10.40 -4.69
N ILE A 74 5.53 -9.56 -3.90
CA ILE A 74 5.36 -9.82 -2.47
C ILE A 74 4.57 -11.14 -2.38
N SER A 75 5.23 -12.28 -2.59
CA SER A 75 4.61 -13.58 -2.40
C SER A 75 4.73 -13.92 -0.91
N CYS A 76 3.62 -13.83 -0.19
CA CYS A 76 3.48 -14.61 1.03
C CYS A 76 3.54 -16.10 0.62
N ALA A 77 4.68 -16.74 0.83
CA ALA A 77 4.75 -18.18 0.83
C ALA A 77 4.10 -18.68 2.13
N SER A 78 3.06 -19.51 1.99
CA SER A 78 2.45 -20.30 3.07
C SER A 78 3.38 -21.38 3.57
#